data_AF-A0A6V7J985-F1
#
_entry.id   AF-A0A6V7J985-F1
#
_cell.length_a   1.000
_cell.length_b   1.000
_cell.length_c   1.000
_cell.angle_alpha   90.00
_cell.angle_beta   90.00
_cell.angle_gamma   90.00
#
_symmetry.space_group_name_H-M   'P 1'
#
loop_
_entity.id
_entity.type
_entity.pdbx_description
1 polymer ?
#
loop_
_entity_poly.entity_id
_entity_poly.type
_entity_poly.pdbx_seq_one_letter_code
_entity_poly.pdbx_strand_id
1 'polypeptide(L)'
;VTFKAHRLILAACSKHFQELFEGIPPSPIGLIVILDGTSAQNMASLLEFMYRGEVHVSQECLSAFLKAAECLQVRNIPIIVETMIFP
;
A
#
# COMPACT_ATOMS: atom_id res chain seq x y z
N VAL A 1 -6.14 -10.54 -9.86
CA VAL A 1 -5.36 -9.47 -10.53
C VAL A 1 -3.92 -9.52 -10.02
N THR A 2 -2.95 -8.97 -10.75
CA THR A 2 -1.54 -8.94 -10.33
C THR A 2 -0.96 -7.55 -10.48
N PHE A 3 -0.18 -7.09 -9.51
CA PHE A 3 0.52 -5.81 -9.56
C PHE A 3 2.03 -6.04 -9.63
N LYS A 4 2.72 -5.30 -10.50
CA LYS A 4 4.19 -5.25 -10.50
C LYS A 4 4.62 -4.07 -9.65
N ALA A 5 5.50 -4.32 -8.69
CA ALA A 5 6.02 -3.29 -7.80
C ALA A 5 7.46 -3.62 -7.39
N HIS A 6 8.21 -2.58 -7.05
CA HIS A 6 9.58 -2.68 -6.55
C HIS A 6 9.58 -3.05 -5.08
N ARG A 7 10.33 -4.11 -4.76
CA ARG A 7 10.58 -4.57 -3.38
C ARG A 7 11.04 -3.45 -2.46
N LEU A 8 11.91 -2.57 -2.96
CA LEU A 8 12.46 -1.43 -2.21
C LEU A 8 11.38 -0.46 -1.76
N ILE A 9 10.49 -0.04 -2.67
CA ILE A 9 9.42 0.92 -2.37
C ILE A 9 8.44 0.30 -1.35
N LEU A 10 8.06 -0.96 -1.58
CA LEU A 10 7.19 -1.69 -0.64
C LEU A 10 7.81 -1.78 0.76
N ALA A 11 9.09 -2.14 0.89
CA ALA A 11 9.77 -2.24 2.18
C ALA A 11 9.95 -0.89 2.89
N ALA A 12 10.20 0.18 2.13
CA ALA A 12 10.34 1.53 2.67
C ALA A 12 9.00 2.04 3.23
N CYS A 13 7.89 1.71 2.58
CA CYS A 13 6.57 2.19 2.95
C CYS A 13 5.79 1.25 3.88
N SER A 14 6.17 -0.02 4.03
CA SER A 14 5.44 -1.00 4.85
C SER A 14 6.38 -1.84 5.69
N LYS A 15 6.10 -1.88 7.00
CA LYS A 15 6.85 -2.73 7.93
C LYS A 15 6.63 -4.21 7.63
N HIS A 16 5.39 -4.60 7.31
CA HIS A 16 5.06 -5.97 6.94
C HIS A 16 5.87 -6.45 5.72
N PHE A 17 5.95 -5.64 4.66
CA PHE A 17 6.75 -5.99 3.49
C PHE A 17 8.25 -5.97 3.77
N GLN A 18 8.74 -5.03 4.59
CA GLN A 18 10.15 -5.03 5.01
C GLN A 18 10.52 -6.36 5.67
N GLU A 19 9.77 -6.77 6.70
CA GLU A 19 10.02 -8.02 7.44
C GLU A 19 9.89 -9.25 6.53
N LEU A 20 8.88 -9.25 5.65
CA LEU A 20 8.69 -10.33 4.67
C LEU A 20 9.92 -10.50 3.77
N PHE A 21 10.55 -9.40 3.36
CA PHE A 21 11.64 -9.43 2.40
C PHE A 21 13.02 -9.63 3.02
N GLU A 22 13.22 -9.31 4.29
CA GLU A 22 14.53 -9.44 4.98
C GLU A 22 15.07 -10.88 4.95
N GLY A 23 14.19 -11.89 4.99
CA GLY A 23 14.57 -13.30 4.93
C GLY A 23 14.65 -13.91 3.52
N ILE A 24 14.29 -13.15 2.47
CA ILE A 24 14.14 -13.70 1.11
C ILE A 24 15.30 -13.23 0.21
N PRO A 25 16.16 -14.15 -0.27
CA PRO A 25 17.24 -13.79 -1.19
C PRO A 25 16.67 -13.29 -2.53
N PRO A 26 17.36 -12.36 -3.22
CA PRO A 26 16.92 -11.89 -4.53
C PRO A 26 16.92 -13.04 -5.54
N SER A 27 15.76 -13.29 -6.17
CA SER A 27 15.58 -14.29 -7.22
C SER A 27 15.60 -13.64 -8.61
N PRO A 28 16.27 -14.24 -9.61
CA PRO A 28 16.24 -13.77 -11.00
C PRO A 28 14.82 -13.74 -11.61
N ILE A 29 13.92 -14.57 -11.09
CA ILE A 29 12.56 -14.78 -11.63
C ILE A 29 11.54 -13.87 -10.92
N GLY A 30 11.96 -13.14 -9.87
CA GLY A 30 11.10 -12.31 -9.04
C GLY A 30 10.42 -13.06 -7.88
N LEU A 31 9.67 -12.33 -7.05
CA LEU A 31 8.91 -12.84 -5.90
C LEU A 31 7.42 -12.55 -6.12
N ILE A 32 6.58 -13.56 -5.95
CA ILE A 32 5.13 -13.40 -5.93
C ILE A 32 4.66 -13.42 -4.48
N VAL A 33 4.00 -12.34 -4.05
CA VAL A 33 3.36 -12.26 -2.74
C VAL A 33 1.86 -12.37 -2.94
N ILE A 34 1.24 -13.34 -2.26
CA ILE A 34 -0.22 -13.53 -2.28
C ILE A 34 -0.77 -12.84 -1.03
N LEU A 35 -1.67 -11.89 -1.22
CA LEU A 35 -2.30 -11.14 -0.15
C LEU A 35 -3.75 -11.58 0.02
N ASP A 36 -4.06 -12.02 1.23
CA ASP A 36 -5.38 -12.25 1.78
C ASP A 36 -5.71 -11.01 2.64
N GLY A 37 -6.86 -10.38 2.41
CA GLY A 37 -7.34 -9.29 3.28
C GLY A 37 -7.39 -7.90 2.65
N THR A 38 -7.10 -7.75 1.36
CA THR A 38 -7.31 -6.48 0.64
C THR A 38 -7.92 -6.68 -0.75
N SER A 39 -8.70 -5.69 -1.19
CA SER A 39 -9.25 -5.69 -2.55
C SER A 39 -8.21 -5.22 -3.57
N ALA A 40 -8.42 -5.58 -4.84
CA ALA A 40 -7.63 -5.08 -5.96
C ALA A 40 -7.58 -3.54 -5.99
N GLN A 41 -8.72 -2.90 -5.73
CA GLN A 41 -8.84 -1.44 -5.71
C GLN A 41 -8.01 -0.82 -4.59
N ASN A 42 -8.11 -1.34 -3.37
CA ASN A 42 -7.34 -0.84 -2.24
C ASN A 42 -5.83 -1.02 -2.48
N MET A 43 -5.43 -2.16 -3.05
CA MET A 43 -4.02 -2.39 -3.38
C MET A 43 -3.51 -1.40 -4.45
N ALA A 44 -4.32 -1.09 -5.46
CA ALA A 44 -3.96 -0.09 -6.46
C ALA A 44 -3.76 1.30 -5.83
N SER A 45 -4.69 1.73 -4.96
CA SER A 45 -4.58 3.00 -4.24
C SER A 45 -3.39 3.04 -3.29
N LEU A 46 -3.08 1.93 -2.60
CA LEU A 46 -1.90 1.85 -1.73
C LEU A 46 -0.61 1.97 -2.53
N LEU A 47 -0.52 1.32 -3.70
CA LEU A 47 0.63 1.48 -4.58
C LEU A 47 0.75 2.91 -5.11
N GLU A 48 -0.36 3.54 -5.49
CA GLU A 48 -0.34 4.94 -5.91
C GLU A 48 0.24 5.83 -4.80
N PHE A 49 -0.24 5.67 -3.57
CA PHE A 49 0.28 6.36 -2.40
C PHE A 49 1.78 6.11 -2.18
N MET A 50 2.23 4.86 -2.24
CA MET A 50 3.65 4.51 -2.01
C MET A 50 4.59 5.11 -3.06
N TYR A 51 4.13 5.29 -4.30
CA TYR A 51 4.96 5.82 -5.39
C TYR A 51 4.86 7.34 -5.56
N ARG A 52 3.71 7.94 -5.21
CA ARG A 52 3.46 9.38 -5.40
C ARG A 52 3.52 10.19 -4.11
N GLY A 53 3.37 9.54 -2.96
CA GLY A 53 3.24 10.19 -1.65
C GLY A 53 1.81 10.63 -1.31
N GLU A 54 0.88 10.54 -2.27
CA GLU A 54 -0.53 10.92 -2.10
C GLU A 54 -1.44 9.99 -2.93
N VAL A 55 -2.71 9.90 -2.54
CA VAL A 55 -3.74 9.15 -3.27
C VAL A 55 -5.11 9.77 -3.00
N HIS A 56 -6.00 9.70 -4.00
CA HIS A 56 -7.39 10.13 -3.86
C HIS A 56 -8.28 8.91 -3.68
N VAL A 57 -9.02 8.87 -2.57
CA VAL A 57 -9.97 7.80 -2.25
C VAL A 57 -11.31 8.43 -1.91
N SER A 58 -12.40 7.90 -2.45
CA SER A 58 -13.74 8.38 -2.11
C SER A 58 -14.07 8.11 -0.65
N GLN A 59 -14.96 8.93 -0.06
CA GLN A 59 -15.38 8.79 1.33
C GLN A 59 -15.91 7.38 1.66
N GLU A 60 -16.66 6.78 0.72
CA GLU A 60 -17.21 5.44 0.85
C GLU A 60 -16.13 4.35 0.92
N CYS A 61 -15.01 4.54 0.21
CA CYS A 61 -13.90 3.58 0.14
C CYS A 61 -12.82 3.86 1.20
N LEU A 62 -12.83 5.03 1.83
CA LEU A 62 -11.78 5.47 2.76
C LEU A 62 -11.59 4.48 3.92
N SER A 63 -12.68 4.02 4.53
CA SER A 63 -12.61 3.06 5.64
C SER A 63 -11.95 1.74 5.22
N ALA A 64 -12.32 1.21 4.05
CA ALA A 64 -11.74 -0.02 3.52
C ALA A 64 -10.26 0.17 3.14
N PHE A 65 -9.90 1.32 2.60
CA PHE A 65 -8.51 1.68 2.27
C PHE A 65 -7.65 1.78 3.53
N LEU A 66 -8.10 2.48 4.57
CA LEU A 66 -7.38 2.61 5.83
C LEU A 66 -7.20 1.26 6.52
N LYS A 67 -8.23 0.41 6.50
CA LYS A 67 -8.12 -0.97 7.02
C LYS A 67 -7.07 -1.78 6.27
N ALA A 68 -7.04 -1.68 4.93
CA ALA A 68 -6.02 -2.35 4.13
C ALA A 68 -4.60 -1.84 4.43
N ALA A 69 -4.46 -0.52 4.60
CA ALA A 69 -3.20 0.11 4.97
C ALA A 69 -2.70 -0.37 6.34
N GLU A 70 -3.59 -0.47 7.32
CA GLU A 70 -3.30 -0.99 8.66
C GLU A 70 -2.90 -2.47 8.61
N CYS A 71 -3.66 -3.31 7.90
CA CYS A 71 -3.35 -4.73 7.74
C CYS A 71 -1.95 -4.94 7.12
N LEU A 72 -1.59 -4.13 6.12
CA LEU A 72 -0.28 -4.17 5.48
C LEU A 72 0.78 -3.32 6.21
N GLN A 73 0.46 -2.76 7.38
CA GLN A 73 1.34 -1.94 8.20
C GLN A 73 2.06 -0.84 7.39
N VAL A 74 1.30 -0.15 6.54
CA VAL A 74 1.80 0.95 5.72
C VAL A 74 2.07 2.16 6.61
N ARG A 75 3.29 2.68 6.54
CA ARG A 75 3.80 3.81 7.32
C ARG A 75 3.22 5.10 6.78
N ASN A 76 3.05 6.07 7.68
CA ASN A 76 2.77 7.46 7.35
C ASN A 76 1.59 7.67 6.40
N ILE A 77 0.55 6.83 6.47
CA ILE A 77 -0.70 7.10 5.75
C ILE A 77 -1.22 8.44 6.28
N PRO A 78 -1.26 9.50 5.45
CA PRO A 78 -1.78 10.76 5.91
C PRO A 78 -3.28 10.54 6.12
N ILE A 79 -3.74 10.70 7.36
CA ILE A 79 -5.16 10.81 7.65
C ILE A 79 -5.57 12.18 7.12
N ILE A 80 -5.78 12.30 5.81
CA ILE A 80 -6.41 13.48 5.22
C ILE A 80 -7.92 13.24 5.33
N VAL A 81 -8.42 13.40 6.55
CA VAL A 81 -9.82 13.74 6.75
C VAL A 81 -9.96 15.17 6.27
N GLU A 82 -10.46 15.34 5.04
CA GLU A 82 -10.90 16.62 4.45
C GLU A 82 -10.45 17.87 5.24
N THR A 83 -9.21 18.34 5.06
CA THR A 83 -8.97 19.76 5.30
C THR A 83 -9.60 20.50 4.14
N MET A 84 -10.89 20.78 4.32
CA MET A 84 -11.68 21.85 3.74
C MET A 84 -10.81 22.96 3.14
N ILE A 85 -10.55 22.92 1.84
CA ILE A 85 -10.28 24.12 1.05
C ILE A 85 -11.14 24.02 -0.21
N PHE A 86 -12.43 24.26 -0.01
CA PHE A 86 -13.27 24.87 -1.03
C PHE A 86 -13.04 26.38 -0.93
N PRO A 87 -12.52 27.07 -1.97
CA PRO A 87 -13.05 28.40 -2.29
C PRO A 87 -14.43 28.30 -2.93
#